data_AF-A0A833Y064-F1
#
_entry.id   AF-A0A833Y064-F1
#
_cell.length_a   1.000
_cell.length_b   1.000
_cell.length_c   1.000
_cell.angle_alpha   90.00
_cell.angle_beta   90.00
_cell.angle_gamma   90.00
#
_symmetry.space_group_name_H-M   'P 1'
#
loop_
_entity.id
_entity.type
_entity.pdbx_description
1 polymer ?
#
loop_
_entity_poly.entity_id
_entity_poly.type
_entity_poly.pdbx_seq_one_letter_code
_entity_poly.pdbx_strand_id
1 'polypeptide(L)'
;MAESTHNGTTNGAAAEAETEEEDYLGDLSRFLPLENSSSVNPLSKKISINRTQPVQSSKKQSKTLNWQERRRLEREKKQQEEDERTLANVEAPIPQSNIGFKLLKQMGYTPGSALGKEKSGRAEPVGFEIRRSRAGIGREDPHKEKRKNEEIVTEKKRRKEEVLMVEFGCRQKLQWRTRKVVVNFKKAKAALDQLENKEVVEPKKNEDEEEGEQEEDEEEEITEEYTTCRTCWIY
;
A
#
# COMPACT_ATOMS: atom_id res chain seq x y z
N MET A 1 -7.28 -36.17 -68.54
CA MET A 1 -6.38 -37.15 -69.17
C MET A 1 -5.84 -38.05 -68.08
N ALA A 2 -5.95 -39.37 -68.28
CA ALA A 2 -5.29 -40.53 -67.62
C ALA A 2 -5.35 -40.60 -66.06
N GLU A 3 -6.05 -41.57 -65.46
CA GLU A 3 -5.66 -42.98 -65.20
C GLU A 3 -4.41 -43.11 -64.30
N SER A 4 -4.54 -43.70 -63.09
CA SER A 4 -4.46 -45.15 -62.79
C SER A 4 -2.98 -45.58 -62.73
N THR A 5 -2.41 -46.25 -61.73
CA THR A 5 -2.75 -47.51 -61.03
C THR A 5 -1.76 -47.62 -59.83
N HIS A 6 -2.21 -47.93 -58.62
CA HIS A 6 -2.26 -49.26 -57.98
C HIS A 6 -0.93 -50.03 -57.74
N ASN A 7 -0.84 -50.52 -56.49
CA ASN A 7 -0.12 -51.70 -55.98
C ASN A 7 1.24 -51.43 -55.30
N GLY A 8 1.60 -52.05 -54.19
CA GLY A 8 0.93 -53.09 -53.42
C GLY A 8 1.66 -53.31 -52.09
N THR A 9 0.93 -53.82 -51.12
CA THR A 9 1.46 -54.27 -49.83
C THR A 9 2.22 -55.59 -50.02
N THR A 10 3.45 -55.71 -49.49
CA THR A 10 3.91 -56.85 -48.66
C THR A 10 5.36 -56.66 -48.18
N ASN A 11 5.47 -56.36 -46.89
CA ASN A 11 6.37 -56.91 -45.85
C ASN A 11 7.82 -57.32 -46.18
N GLY A 12 8.77 -56.70 -45.46
CA GLY A 12 10.15 -57.18 -45.34
C GLY A 12 10.92 -56.47 -44.22
N ALA A 13 10.85 -57.05 -43.02
CA ALA A 13 11.85 -57.13 -41.95
C ALA A 13 12.78 -55.94 -41.60
N ALA A 14 12.84 -55.70 -40.28
CA ALA A 14 14.02 -55.32 -39.48
C ALA A 14 14.54 -53.87 -39.57
N ALA A 15 14.15 -53.07 -38.57
CA ALA A 15 15.07 -52.50 -37.58
C ALA A 15 14.27 -51.49 -36.74
N GLU A 16 13.96 -51.87 -35.50
CA GLU A 16 13.52 -50.93 -34.49
C GLU A 16 14.69 -49.97 -34.22
N ALA A 17 14.62 -48.77 -34.77
CA ALA A 17 15.35 -47.64 -34.24
C ALA A 17 14.49 -47.08 -33.10
N GLU A 18 14.63 -47.67 -31.91
CA GLU A 18 14.30 -46.99 -30.67
C GLU A 18 15.10 -45.68 -30.67
N THR A 19 14.44 -44.61 -31.06
CA THR A 19 14.88 -43.26 -30.72
C THR A 19 14.51 -43.10 -29.26
N GLU A 20 15.30 -43.73 -28.39
CA GLU A 20 15.43 -43.30 -27.01
C GLU A 20 15.80 -41.82 -27.10
N GLU A 21 14.81 -40.94 -26.88
CA GLU A 21 15.03 -39.53 -26.70
C GLU A 21 15.86 -39.39 -25.43
N GLU A 22 17.18 -39.53 -25.58
CA GLU A 22 18.18 -39.31 -24.56
C GLU A 22 17.89 -37.95 -23.95
N ASP A 23 17.50 -38.00 -22.67
CA ASP A 23 17.08 -36.92 -21.81
C ASP A 23 18.17 -35.83 -21.79
N TYR A 24 18.17 -34.96 -22.81
CA TYR A 24 19.24 -34.03 -23.19
C TYR A 24 19.44 -32.90 -22.17
N LEU A 25 18.73 -32.94 -21.04
CA LEU A 25 18.84 -32.01 -19.92
C LEU A 25 18.84 -32.70 -18.54
N GLY A 26 18.95 -34.04 -18.48
CA GLY A 26 18.81 -34.79 -17.23
C GLY A 26 20.10 -35.05 -16.43
N ASP A 27 21.27 -35.13 -17.07
CA ASP A 27 22.49 -35.62 -16.39
C ASP A 27 23.39 -34.49 -15.86
N LEU A 28 22.92 -33.83 -14.79
CA LEU A 28 23.73 -32.87 -14.02
C LEU A 28 24.86 -33.54 -13.21
N SER A 29 24.88 -34.87 -13.14
CA SER A 29 25.92 -35.65 -12.46
C SER A 29 27.30 -35.47 -13.10
N ARG A 30 27.36 -35.00 -14.36
CA ARG A 30 28.61 -34.65 -15.06
C ARG A 30 29.25 -33.36 -14.56
N PHE A 31 28.47 -32.47 -13.93
CA PHE A 31 28.94 -31.16 -13.46
C PHE A 31 29.20 -31.12 -11.95
N LEU A 32 28.80 -32.17 -11.23
CA LEU A 32 29.12 -32.32 -9.82
C LEU A 32 30.41 -33.15 -9.71
N PRO A 33 31.46 -32.63 -9.04
CA PRO A 33 32.65 -33.42 -8.74
C PRO A 33 32.26 -34.68 -7.97
N LEU A 34 32.62 -35.85 -8.51
CA LEU A 34 32.47 -37.14 -7.86
C LEU A 34 33.51 -37.25 -6.74
N GLU A 35 33.15 -36.79 -5.55
CA GLU A 35 33.97 -36.97 -4.36
C GLU A 35 33.76 -38.39 -3.82
N ASN A 36 34.75 -39.23 -4.09
CA ASN A 36 34.84 -40.59 -3.60
C ASN A 36 34.90 -40.64 -2.06
N SER A 37 33.91 -41.32 -1.48
CA SER A 37 34.00 -42.17 -0.29
C SER A 37 35.14 -41.90 0.71
N SER A 38 34.83 -41.23 1.83
CA SER A 38 35.25 -41.71 3.16
C SER A 38 34.49 -41.01 4.28
N SER A 39 34.27 -41.78 5.34
CA SER A 39 33.81 -41.37 6.67
C SER A 39 32.30 -41.26 6.93
N VAL A 40 31.76 -42.42 7.28
CA VAL A 40 30.92 -42.68 8.46
C VAL A 40 30.62 -41.47 9.38
N ASN A 41 29.32 -41.27 9.65
CA ASN A 41 28.76 -40.60 10.85
C ASN A 41 29.20 -41.33 12.14
N PRO A 42 28.96 -40.86 13.40
CA PRO A 42 28.04 -39.79 13.85
C PRO A 42 28.59 -38.90 15.02
N LEU A 43 27.85 -37.89 15.50
CA LEU A 43 27.44 -37.84 16.91
C LEU A 43 26.49 -36.66 17.23
N SER A 44 25.37 -37.06 17.79
CA SER A 44 24.34 -36.31 18.50
C SER A 44 24.86 -35.28 19.52
N LYS A 45 24.29 -34.07 19.48
CA LYS A 45 23.98 -33.32 20.70
C LYS A 45 22.53 -32.83 20.64
N LYS A 46 21.68 -33.55 21.38
CA LYS A 46 20.35 -33.09 21.81
C LYS A 46 20.55 -31.76 22.54
N ILE A 47 20.02 -30.68 21.97
CA ILE A 47 19.81 -29.43 22.71
C ILE A 47 18.36 -29.45 23.18
N SER A 48 18.22 -29.33 24.49
CA SER A 48 16.97 -29.34 25.26
C SER A 48 15.98 -28.31 24.74
N ILE A 49 14.76 -28.76 24.45
CA ILE A 49 13.63 -27.89 24.11
C ILE A 49 13.01 -27.44 25.42
N ASN A 50 13.46 -26.29 25.95
CA ASN A 50 12.73 -25.62 27.02
C ASN A 50 11.59 -24.81 26.40
N ARG A 51 10.39 -25.38 26.53
CA ARG A 51 9.07 -24.82 26.24
C ARG A 51 8.90 -23.45 26.91
N THR A 52 8.99 -22.39 26.11
CA THR A 52 8.57 -21.04 26.49
C THR A 52 7.21 -20.73 25.87
N GLN A 53 6.37 -20.11 26.69
CA GLN A 53 4.99 -19.68 26.38
C GLN A 53 4.94 -18.74 25.16
N PRO A 54 3.92 -18.84 24.28
CA PRO A 54 3.79 -17.93 23.15
C PRO A 54 3.24 -16.59 23.63
N VAL A 55 4.14 -15.64 23.92
CA VAL A 55 3.77 -14.23 24.03
C VAL A 55 3.57 -13.71 22.61
N GLN A 56 2.39 -13.13 22.38
CA GLN A 56 1.99 -12.50 21.14
C GLN A 56 3.04 -11.50 20.66
N SER A 57 3.65 -11.77 19.51
CA SER A 57 4.35 -10.77 18.72
C SER A 57 3.73 -10.73 17.33
N SER A 58 2.82 -9.78 17.15
CA SER A 58 2.27 -9.35 15.87
C SER A 58 3.36 -8.63 15.06
N LYS A 59 4.35 -9.38 14.59
CA LYS A 59 5.20 -8.96 13.47
C LYS A 59 5.29 -10.14 12.52
N LYS A 60 4.17 -10.41 11.84
CA LYS A 60 4.17 -11.25 10.64
C LYS A 60 5.07 -10.56 9.63
N GLN A 61 6.30 -11.06 9.63
CA GLN A 61 7.36 -10.90 8.65
C GLN A 61 6.78 -10.49 7.30
N SER A 62 7.20 -9.32 6.83
CA SER A 62 6.97 -8.84 5.48
C SER A 62 7.17 -9.99 4.51
N LYS A 63 6.15 -10.31 3.70
CA LYS A 63 6.27 -11.25 2.59
C LYS A 63 7.56 -10.91 1.85
N THR A 64 8.55 -11.79 1.91
CA THR A 64 9.76 -11.68 1.10
C THR A 64 9.28 -11.58 -0.34
N LEU A 65 9.43 -10.39 -0.94
CA LEU A 65 9.01 -10.15 -2.31
C LEU A 65 9.61 -11.25 -3.20
N ASN A 66 8.83 -11.67 -4.19
CA ASN A 66 9.31 -12.66 -5.14
C ASN A 66 10.63 -12.15 -5.75
N TRP A 67 11.65 -13.00 -5.87
CA TRP A 67 12.95 -12.62 -6.40
C TRP A 67 12.87 -11.84 -7.72
N GLN A 68 11.86 -12.15 -8.55
CA GLN A 68 11.56 -11.43 -9.79
C GLN A 68 11.14 -9.97 -9.54
N GLU A 69 10.30 -9.71 -8.53
CA GLU A 69 9.89 -8.36 -8.12
C GLU A 69 11.07 -7.56 -7.59
N ARG A 70 11.91 -8.19 -6.77
CA ARG A 70 13.11 -7.55 -6.21
C ARG A 70 14.08 -7.09 -7.31
N ARG A 71 14.32 -7.92 -8.33
CA ARG A 71 15.14 -7.56 -9.50
C ARG A 71 14.50 -6.44 -10.33
N ARG A 72 13.17 -6.39 -10.42
CA ARG A 72 12.46 -5.31 -11.10
C ARG A 72 12.65 -3.98 -10.37
N LEU A 73 12.43 -3.96 -9.06
CA LEU A 73 12.61 -2.78 -8.21
C LEU A 73 14.06 -2.28 -8.22
N GLU A 74 15.04 -3.18 -8.20
CA GLU A 74 16.45 -2.81 -8.25
C GLU A 74 16.82 -2.13 -9.58
N ARG A 75 16.30 -2.64 -10.71
CA ARG A 75 16.47 -1.98 -12.01
C ARG A 75 15.83 -0.60 -12.05
N GLU A 76 14.63 -0.47 -11.50
CA GLU A 76 13.89 0.79 -11.43
C GLU A 76 14.58 1.81 -10.53
N LYS A 77 15.12 1.38 -9.38
CA LYS A 77 15.91 2.24 -8.49
C LYS A 77 17.20 2.70 -9.15
N LYS A 78 17.94 1.78 -9.78
CA LYS A 78 19.16 2.12 -10.53
C LYS A 78 18.86 3.12 -11.63
N GLN A 79 17.73 2.93 -12.30
CA GLN A 79 17.23 3.87 -13.28
C GLN A 79 17.04 5.27 -12.66
N GLN A 80 16.27 5.39 -11.59
CA GLN A 80 16.04 6.67 -10.92
C GLN A 80 17.35 7.34 -10.50
N GLU A 81 18.27 6.59 -9.90
CA GLU A 81 19.58 7.11 -9.48
C GLU A 81 20.41 7.63 -10.67
N GLU A 82 20.38 6.95 -11.82
CA GLU A 82 21.04 7.44 -13.04
C GLU A 82 20.41 8.74 -13.55
N ASP A 83 19.09 8.85 -13.48
CA ASP A 83 18.37 10.06 -13.93
C ASP A 83 18.65 11.23 -12.98
N GLU A 84 18.59 11.01 -11.67
CA GLU A 84 18.96 11.97 -10.63
C GLU A 84 20.42 12.42 -10.78
N ARG A 85 21.34 11.49 -11.00
CA ARG A 85 22.74 11.81 -11.26
C ARG A 85 22.91 12.64 -12.53
N THR A 86 22.15 12.33 -13.58
CA THR A 86 22.21 13.08 -14.85
C THR A 86 21.70 14.52 -14.65
N LEU A 87 20.59 14.70 -13.93
CA LEU A 87 20.06 16.02 -13.61
C LEU A 87 21.04 16.83 -12.74
N ALA A 88 21.61 16.20 -11.70
CA ALA A 88 22.59 16.85 -10.84
C ALA A 88 23.86 17.25 -11.60
N ASN A 89 24.33 16.41 -12.53
CA ASN A 89 25.50 16.71 -13.36
C ASN A 89 25.27 17.87 -14.34
N VAL A 90 24.02 18.09 -14.75
CA VAL A 90 23.64 19.18 -15.66
C VAL A 90 23.57 20.50 -14.91
N GLU A 91 23.10 20.47 -13.66
CA GLU A 91 23.06 21.64 -12.77
C GLU A 91 24.46 22.00 -12.24
N ALA A 92 25.32 21.01 -12.03
CA ALA A 92 26.67 21.23 -11.52
C ALA A 92 27.57 21.95 -12.55
N PRO A 93 28.30 23.01 -12.15
CA PRO A 93 29.25 23.67 -13.03
C PRO A 93 30.45 22.76 -13.34
N ILE A 94 31.03 22.94 -14.55
CA ILE A 94 32.21 22.19 -14.98
C ILE A 94 33.38 22.47 -14.02
N PRO A 95 34.06 21.45 -13.48
CA PRO A 95 35.16 21.64 -12.54
C PRO A 95 36.37 22.31 -13.23
N GLN A 96 37.12 23.12 -12.47
CA GLN A 96 38.29 23.85 -12.98
C GLN A 96 39.45 22.93 -13.41
N SER A 97 39.48 21.69 -12.91
CA SER A 97 40.45 20.67 -13.29
C SER A 97 40.23 20.16 -14.72
N ASN A 98 39.02 20.31 -15.27
CA ASN A 98 38.67 19.86 -16.61
C ASN A 98 39.48 20.64 -17.66
N ILE A 99 40.03 19.90 -18.64
CA ILE A 99 40.85 20.47 -19.73
C ILE A 99 40.05 21.49 -20.55
N GLY A 100 38.77 21.21 -20.81
CA GLY A 100 37.87 22.13 -21.52
C GLY A 100 37.65 23.45 -20.78
N PHE A 101 37.53 23.42 -19.45
CA PHE A 101 37.43 24.65 -18.65
C PHE A 101 38.72 25.49 -18.76
N LYS A 102 39.89 24.84 -18.71
CA LYS A 102 41.19 25.54 -18.87
C LYS A 102 41.31 26.18 -20.24
N LEU A 103 40.92 25.47 -21.30
CA LEU A 103 40.94 25.99 -22.67
C LEU A 103 39.98 27.17 -22.82
N LEU A 104 38.74 27.05 -22.32
CA LEU A 104 37.77 28.15 -22.32
C LEU A 104 38.34 29.38 -21.60
N LYS A 105 38.96 29.19 -20.43
CA LYS A 105 39.60 30.27 -19.68
C LYS A 105 40.72 30.96 -20.47
N GLN A 106 41.53 30.21 -21.22
CA GLN A 106 42.56 30.77 -22.11
C GLN A 106 41.97 31.58 -23.27
N MET A 107 40.79 31.20 -23.75
CA MET A 107 40.03 31.94 -24.78
C MET A 107 39.28 33.16 -24.21
N GLY A 108 39.43 33.48 -22.92
CA GLY A 108 38.80 34.64 -22.28
C GLY A 108 37.43 34.36 -21.66
N TYR A 109 37.02 33.09 -21.53
CA TYR A 109 35.82 32.74 -20.78
C TYR A 109 36.01 33.02 -19.28
N THR A 110 35.02 33.69 -18.68
CA THR A 110 34.95 33.93 -17.24
C THR A 110 33.78 33.12 -16.65
N PRO A 111 33.97 32.44 -15.51
CA PRO A 111 32.92 31.60 -14.93
C PRO A 111 31.69 32.46 -14.62
N GLY A 112 30.52 32.04 -15.11
CA GLY A 112 29.26 32.76 -14.96
C GLY A 112 28.98 33.81 -16.05
N SER A 113 29.91 34.06 -16.97
CA SER A 113 29.64 34.92 -18.13
C SER A 113 29.01 34.11 -19.26
N ALA A 114 28.02 34.70 -19.91
CA ALA A 114 27.52 34.21 -21.19
C ALA A 114 28.60 34.28 -22.28
N LEU A 115 28.55 33.35 -23.22
CA LEU A 115 29.43 33.29 -24.38
C LEU A 115 28.94 34.24 -25.50
N GLY A 116 29.85 34.68 -26.38
CA GLY A 116 29.57 35.56 -27.52
C GLY A 116 30.21 36.94 -27.41
N LYS A 117 30.27 37.69 -28.53
CA LYS A 117 30.97 38.98 -28.64
C LYS A 117 30.46 40.03 -27.62
N GLU A 118 29.15 40.04 -27.39
CA GLU A 118 28.47 40.94 -26.45
C GLU A 118 27.99 40.21 -25.19
N LYS A 119 28.47 38.99 -24.93
CA LYS A 119 27.95 38.10 -23.89
C LYS A 119 26.43 37.87 -24.01
N SER A 120 25.92 37.78 -25.25
CA SER A 120 24.49 37.62 -25.55
C SER A 120 23.99 36.18 -25.47
N GLY A 121 24.89 35.20 -25.31
CA GLY A 121 24.51 33.79 -25.16
C GLY A 121 23.81 33.48 -23.84
N ARG A 122 23.31 32.24 -23.70
CA ARG A 122 22.81 31.74 -22.42
C ARG A 122 23.98 31.31 -21.55
N ALA A 123 23.98 31.75 -20.29
CA ALA A 123 24.96 31.31 -19.29
C ALA A 123 24.61 29.94 -18.69
N GLU A 124 23.32 29.63 -18.59
CA GLU A 124 22.81 28.39 -18.03
C GLU A 124 22.47 27.36 -19.12
N PRO A 125 22.70 26.06 -18.85
CA PRO A 125 22.33 25.00 -19.77
C PRO A 125 20.81 24.94 -19.98
N VAL A 126 20.39 24.30 -21.07
CA VAL A 126 18.96 24.09 -21.35
C VAL A 126 18.45 22.97 -20.46
N GLY A 127 17.41 23.25 -19.67
CA GLY A 127 16.73 22.22 -18.89
C GLY A 127 16.04 21.19 -19.79
N PHE A 128 16.06 19.94 -19.34
CA PHE A 128 15.36 18.84 -20.00
C PHE A 128 14.70 17.94 -18.95
N GLU A 129 13.66 17.23 -19.38
CA GLU A 129 12.94 16.25 -18.56
C GLU A 129 13.25 14.84 -19.09
N ILE A 130 13.73 13.96 -18.22
CA ILE A 130 14.00 12.56 -18.60
C ILE A 130 12.71 11.77 -18.48
N ARG A 131 12.16 11.36 -19.63
CA ARG A 131 10.99 10.49 -19.70
C ARG A 131 11.41 9.08 -20.10
N ARG A 132 11.18 8.11 -19.20
CA ARG A 132 11.42 6.67 -19.47
C ARG A 132 10.16 5.89 -19.84
N SER A 133 9.02 6.56 -19.90
CA SER A 133 7.76 5.95 -20.31
C SER A 133 7.70 5.77 -21.83
N ARG A 134 7.08 4.67 -22.28
CA ARG A 134 6.76 4.43 -23.71
C ARG A 134 5.39 5.01 -24.11
N ALA A 135 4.82 5.85 -23.25
CA ALA A 135 3.53 6.46 -23.50
C ALA A 135 3.65 7.57 -24.57
N GLY A 136 2.56 7.84 -25.28
CA GLY A 136 2.53 8.94 -26.24
C GLY A 136 2.81 10.29 -25.58
N ILE A 137 3.33 11.24 -26.37
CA ILE A 137 3.51 12.63 -25.95
C ILE A 137 2.17 13.19 -25.45
N GLY A 138 2.19 13.95 -24.35
CA GLY A 138 0.98 14.49 -23.72
C GLY A 138 0.32 13.61 -22.65
N ARG A 139 0.68 12.33 -22.50
CA ARG A 139 0.33 11.56 -21.30
C ARG A 139 1.28 11.90 -20.16
N GLU A 140 0.76 12.01 -18.95
CA GLU A 140 1.57 12.18 -17.75
C GLU A 140 2.35 10.90 -17.45
N ASP A 141 3.52 11.02 -16.81
CA ASP A 141 4.31 9.84 -16.49
C ASP A 141 3.58 8.93 -15.50
N PRO A 142 3.66 7.60 -15.69
CA PRO A 142 2.86 6.64 -14.92
C PRO A 142 3.12 6.73 -13.41
N HIS A 143 4.31 7.14 -13.00
CA HIS A 143 4.64 7.37 -11.59
C HIS A 143 3.89 8.56 -11.00
N LYS A 144 3.81 9.65 -11.77
CA LYS A 144 3.14 10.88 -11.34
C LYS A 144 1.64 10.69 -11.29
N GLU A 145 1.08 9.94 -12.25
CA GLU A 145 -0.34 9.55 -12.26
C GLU A 145 -0.68 8.63 -11.07
N LYS A 146 0.14 7.61 -10.79
CA LYS A 146 -0.05 6.73 -9.62
C LYS A 146 -0.08 7.51 -8.31
N ARG A 147 0.89 8.41 -8.10
CA ARG A 147 0.95 9.23 -6.88
C ARG A 147 -0.29 10.10 -6.71
N LYS A 148 -0.75 10.76 -7.78
CA LYS A 148 -2.00 11.56 -7.77
C LYS A 148 -3.21 10.70 -7.44
N ASN A 149 -3.32 9.52 -8.03
CA ASN A 149 -4.46 8.63 -7.80
C ASN A 149 -4.46 8.09 -6.36
N GLU A 150 -3.30 7.72 -5.81
CA GLU A 150 -3.15 7.28 -4.43
C GLU A 150 -3.63 8.36 -3.44
N GLU A 151 -3.23 9.62 -3.65
CA GLU A 151 -3.68 10.76 -2.85
C GLU A 151 -5.20 10.97 -2.92
N ILE A 152 -5.79 10.85 -4.12
CA ILE A 152 -7.25 10.94 -4.28
C ILE A 152 -7.95 9.80 -3.54
N VAL A 153 -7.38 8.60 -3.57
CA VAL A 153 -7.96 7.42 -2.91
C VAL A 153 -7.89 7.55 -1.39
N THR A 154 -6.76 8.01 -0.83
CA THR A 154 -6.62 8.22 0.62
C THR A 154 -7.58 9.29 1.11
N GLU A 155 -7.72 10.39 0.37
CA GLU A 155 -8.63 11.48 0.72
C GLU A 155 -10.11 11.02 0.66
N LYS A 156 -10.49 10.26 -0.37
CA LYS A 156 -11.82 9.65 -0.45
C LYS A 156 -12.08 8.69 0.70
N LYS A 157 -11.06 7.95 1.16
CA LYS A 157 -11.19 7.04 2.30
C LYS A 157 -11.43 7.82 3.59
N ARG A 158 -10.63 8.86 3.85
CA ARG A 158 -10.78 9.77 5.00
C ARG A 158 -12.19 10.37 5.04
N ARG A 159 -12.66 10.92 3.93
CA ARG A 159 -14.00 11.50 3.83
C ARG A 159 -15.11 10.48 4.11
N LYS A 160 -14.98 9.24 3.62
CA LYS A 160 -15.95 8.17 3.90
C LYS A 160 -15.97 7.81 5.38
N GLU A 161 -14.81 7.72 6.01
CA GLU A 161 -14.68 7.43 7.44
C GLU A 161 -15.32 8.52 8.30
N GLU A 162 -15.10 9.79 7.95
CA GLU A 162 -15.74 10.94 8.61
C GLU A 162 -17.26 10.91 8.49
N VAL A 163 -17.79 10.63 7.30
CA VAL A 163 -19.24 10.52 7.07
C VAL A 163 -19.84 9.39 7.91
N LEU A 164 -19.21 8.22 7.92
CA LEU A 164 -19.66 7.08 8.73
C LEU A 164 -19.65 7.40 10.23
N MET A 165 -18.65 8.13 10.71
CA MET A 165 -18.56 8.53 12.13
C MET A 165 -19.68 9.50 12.52
N VAL A 166 -19.98 10.48 11.67
CA VAL A 166 -21.08 11.43 11.89
C VAL A 166 -22.43 10.73 11.87
N GLU A 167 -22.68 9.84 10.92
CA GLU A 167 -23.93 9.06 10.82
C GLU A 167 -24.14 8.20 12.07
N PHE A 168 -23.09 7.52 12.53
CA PHE A 168 -23.14 6.71 13.73
C PHE A 168 -23.46 7.53 14.99
N GLY A 169 -22.79 8.69 15.15
CA GLY A 169 -23.05 9.60 16.25
C GLY A 169 -24.50 10.14 16.24
N CYS A 170 -25.02 10.50 15.07
CA CYS A 170 -26.41 10.95 14.93
C CYS A 170 -27.41 9.85 15.31
N ARG A 171 -27.16 8.61 14.89
CA ARG A 171 -28.01 7.46 15.22
C ARG A 171 -28.05 7.20 16.73
N GLN A 172 -26.91 7.24 17.41
CA GLN A 172 -26.89 7.09 18.87
C GLN A 172 -27.66 8.21 19.56
N LYS A 173 -27.38 9.47 19.22
CA LYS A 173 -28.07 10.64 19.80
C LYS A 173 -29.60 10.56 19.62
N LEU A 174 -30.08 10.07 18.47
CA LEU A 174 -31.51 9.88 18.22
C LEU A 174 -32.13 8.79 19.11
N GLN A 175 -31.42 7.68 19.35
CA GLN A 175 -31.89 6.62 20.24
C GLN A 175 -32.03 7.11 21.69
N TRP A 176 -31.03 7.85 22.20
CA TRP A 176 -31.09 8.47 23.53
C TRP A 176 -32.27 9.43 23.66
N ARG A 177 -32.46 10.34 22.69
CA ARG A 177 -33.61 11.25 22.65
C ARG A 177 -34.95 10.51 22.66
N THR A 178 -35.06 9.44 21.88
CA THR A 178 -36.29 8.64 21.80
C THR A 178 -36.57 7.96 23.15
N ARG A 179 -35.55 7.41 23.80
CA ARG A 179 -35.67 6.80 25.12
C ARG A 179 -36.10 7.80 26.18
N LYS A 180 -35.51 9.00 26.21
CA LYS A 180 -35.92 10.09 27.12
C LYS A 180 -37.39 10.47 26.98
N VAL A 181 -37.89 10.60 25.74
CA VAL A 181 -39.32 10.92 25.50
C VAL A 181 -40.22 9.85 26.11
N VAL A 182 -39.86 8.57 25.99
CA VAL A 182 -40.63 7.45 26.57
C VAL A 182 -40.61 7.50 28.10
N VAL A 183 -39.46 7.78 28.71
CA VAL A 183 -39.33 7.91 30.17
C VAL A 183 -40.18 9.09 30.67
N ASN A 184 -40.05 10.26 30.06
CA ASN A 184 -40.83 11.45 30.41
C ASN A 184 -42.34 11.21 30.28
N PHE A 185 -42.77 10.53 29.21
CA PHE A 185 -44.19 10.16 29.05
C PHE A 185 -44.68 9.24 30.17
N LYS A 186 -43.89 8.23 30.57
CA LYS A 186 -44.24 7.34 31.69
C LYS A 186 -44.31 8.09 33.03
N LYS A 187 -43.36 8.99 33.29
CA LYS A 187 -43.33 9.85 34.50
C LYS A 187 -44.56 10.75 34.56
N ALA A 188 -44.90 11.40 33.46
CA ALA A 188 -46.12 12.22 33.34
C ALA A 188 -47.40 11.39 33.53
N LYS A 189 -47.45 10.18 32.95
CA LYS A 189 -48.58 9.26 33.13
C LYS A 189 -48.74 8.83 34.59
N ALA A 190 -47.65 8.46 35.27
CA ALA A 190 -47.68 8.09 36.68
C ALA A 190 -48.17 9.25 37.58
N ALA A 191 -47.73 10.48 37.30
CA ALA A 191 -48.21 11.67 38.01
C ALA A 191 -49.70 11.94 37.77
N LEU A 192 -50.21 11.70 36.55
CA LEU A 192 -51.64 11.80 36.25
C LEU A 192 -52.44 10.73 36.99
N ASP A 193 -51.98 9.47 37.00
CA ASP A 193 -52.63 8.37 37.70
C ASP A 193 -52.73 8.65 39.23
N GLN A 194 -51.71 9.29 39.81
CA GLN A 194 -51.73 9.77 41.20
C GLN A 194 -52.81 10.85 41.44
N LEU A 195 -52.95 11.79 40.50
CA LEU A 195 -53.91 12.89 40.63
C LEU A 195 -55.36 12.44 40.34
N GLU A 196 -55.55 11.42 39.52
CA GLU A 196 -56.85 10.84 39.17
C GLU A 196 -57.46 9.98 40.30
N ASN A 197 -56.83 9.90 41.49
CA ASN A 197 -57.32 9.16 42.66
C ASN A 197 -57.73 7.70 42.36
N LYS A 198 -57.06 7.04 41.41
CA LYS A 198 -57.10 5.58 41.27
C LYS A 198 -56.21 5.00 42.37
N GLU A 199 -56.84 4.67 43.51
CA GLU A 199 -56.36 3.82 44.61
C GLU A 199 -54.85 3.45 44.57
N VAL A 200 -54.04 4.22 45.30
CA VAL A 200 -52.60 3.98 45.46
C VAL A 200 -52.39 2.78 46.39
N VAL A 201 -52.01 1.62 45.82
CA VAL A 201 -51.10 0.70 46.52
C VAL A 201 -49.70 1.24 46.29
N GLU A 202 -49.06 1.74 47.35
CA GLU A 202 -47.71 2.31 47.32
C GLU A 202 -46.69 1.32 46.72
N PRO A 203 -45.99 1.65 45.62
CA PRO A 203 -44.76 0.96 45.28
C PRO A 203 -43.61 1.57 46.06
N LYS A 204 -42.77 0.71 46.65
CA LYS A 204 -41.52 1.09 47.32
C LYS A 204 -40.67 1.92 46.35
N LYS A 205 -40.26 3.12 46.78
CA LYS A 205 -39.12 3.83 46.17
C LYS A 205 -37.91 2.89 46.27
N ASN A 206 -37.46 2.37 45.13
CA ASN A 206 -36.16 1.72 45.04
C ASN A 206 -35.13 2.84 44.89
N GLU A 207 -34.17 2.91 45.79
CA GLU A 207 -33.06 3.87 45.81
C GLU A 207 -32.24 3.84 44.49
N ASP A 208 -32.35 2.74 43.74
CA ASP A 208 -31.72 2.52 42.42
C ASP A 208 -32.23 3.46 41.30
N GLU A 209 -33.44 4.05 41.40
CA GLU A 209 -33.95 4.98 40.37
C GLU A 209 -33.42 6.41 40.55
N GLU A 210 -33.03 6.80 41.77
CA GLU A 210 -32.56 8.16 42.09
C GLU A 210 -31.05 8.30 41.84
N GLU A 211 -30.27 7.23 42.02
CA GLU A 211 -28.84 7.17 41.65
C GLU A 211 -28.63 7.17 40.13
N GLY A 212 -29.51 6.50 39.37
CA GLY A 212 -29.46 6.50 37.91
C GLY A 212 -29.83 7.84 37.25
N GLU A 213 -30.66 8.67 37.91
CA GLU A 213 -30.99 10.02 37.41
C GLU A 213 -29.81 11.01 37.59
N GLN A 214 -29.01 10.88 38.66
CA GLN A 214 -27.83 11.75 38.88
C GLN A 214 -26.65 11.39 37.97
N GLU A 215 -26.38 10.10 37.73
CA GLU A 215 -25.33 9.70 36.77
C GLU A 215 -25.70 10.09 35.33
N GLU A 216 -26.98 10.02 34.93
CA GLU A 216 -27.42 10.47 33.59
C GLU A 216 -27.28 12.00 33.43
N ASP A 217 -27.62 12.82 34.44
CA ASP A 217 -27.46 14.28 34.36
C ASP A 217 -25.98 14.73 34.34
N GLU A 218 -25.08 14.04 35.05
CA GLU A 218 -23.64 14.37 35.06
C GLU A 218 -22.92 13.97 33.74
N GLU A 219 -23.33 12.88 33.10
CA GLU A 219 -22.81 12.51 31.76
C GLU A 219 -23.29 13.49 30.65
N GLU A 220 -24.41 14.18 30.88
CA GLU A 220 -24.96 15.19 29.96
C GLU A 220 -24.15 16.50 29.96
N GLU A 221 -23.73 16.98 31.12
CA GLU A 221 -22.97 18.24 31.22
C GLU A 221 -21.59 18.15 30.52
N ILE A 222 -20.96 16.97 30.52
CA ILE A 222 -19.65 16.76 29.87
C ILE A 222 -19.79 16.62 28.33
N THR A 223 -20.96 16.18 27.82
CA THR A 223 -21.15 15.90 26.39
C THR A 223 -21.88 16.99 25.62
N GLU A 224 -22.61 17.89 26.30
CA GLU A 224 -23.32 19.00 25.65
C GLU A 224 -22.42 20.16 25.21
N GLU A 225 -21.27 20.39 25.88
CA GLU A 225 -20.36 21.48 25.52
C GLU A 225 -19.58 21.23 24.21
N TYR A 226 -19.50 19.98 23.74
CA TYR A 226 -18.92 19.64 22.44
C TYR A 226 -19.98 19.06 21.51
N THR A 227 -20.35 19.84 20.49
CA THR A 227 -21.07 19.42 19.25
C THR A 227 -22.60 19.57 19.23
N THR A 228 -23.04 20.82 19.11
CA THR A 228 -24.34 21.17 18.51
C THR A 228 -24.36 20.72 17.04
N CYS A 229 -24.83 19.49 16.77
CA CYS A 229 -25.12 19.05 15.41
C CYS A 229 -26.41 19.75 14.94
N ARG A 230 -26.26 20.94 14.36
CA ARG A 230 -27.33 21.88 13.99
C ARG A 230 -28.15 21.47 12.75
N THR A 231 -27.89 20.32 12.14
CA THR A 231 -28.44 19.97 10.82
C THR A 231 -29.62 18.99 10.83
N CYS A 232 -30.17 18.62 12.00
CA CYS A 232 -31.27 17.65 12.08
C CYS A 232 -32.66 18.26 12.30
N TRP A 233 -32.84 19.57 12.13
CA TRP A 233 -34.13 20.28 12.25
C TRP A 233 -34.59 20.90 10.93
N ILE A 234 -34.54 20.14 9.84
CA ILE A 234 -35.24 20.49 8.59
C ILE A 234 -36.07 19.29 8.16
N TYR A 235 -37.31 19.22 8.67
CA TYR A 235 -38.54 19.04 7.90
C TYR A 235 -39.74 19.12 8.85
#